data_AF-A0A1G1KJ08-F1
#
_entry.id   AF-A0A1G1KJ08-F1
#
_cell.length_a   1.000
_cell.length_b   1.000
_cell.length_c   1.000
_cell.angle_alpha   90.00
_cell.angle_beta   90.00
_cell.angle_gamma   90.00
#
_symmetry.space_group_name_H-M   'P 1'
#
loop_
_entity.id
_entity.type
_entity.pdbx_description
1 polymer ?
#
loop_
_entity_poly.entity_id
_entity_poly.type
_entity_poly.pdbx_seq_one_letter_code
_entity_poly.pdbx_strand_id
1 'polypeptide(L)'
;MARFKKIAIIGVGLIGGSIGLAIKKRRLAKEVIGVFRREKTLEKALTHKAIDKATMFIADGVSKADLIIAASPVRSIPKIIKEAAKHAKKGAMITDVGSTKGWIVNEVEKIFSDLRHISFIGSHPMAGSEHAGVEFARADLLESAPCIVTRTARTNKAALKEIVAFWSALGAKVKVMSPPAHDKSVSLISHLPHIVAFGLAGAVPVKELAYAAEGFKDTTRVASSDPKLWADIFLTNKKEILKAGQAFEKYYKQILKAISEGDYSKTVNLLKKAKAKRDKLIYEK
;
A
#
# COMPACT_ATOMS: atom_id res chain seq x y z
N MET A 1 -21.33 -19.40 6.86
CA MET A 1 -20.09 -20.04 7.39
C MET A 1 -18.90 -19.14 7.08
N ALA A 2 -17.84 -19.16 7.91
CA ALA A 2 -16.62 -18.38 7.65
C ALA A 2 -16.00 -18.77 6.29
N ARG A 3 -15.56 -17.78 5.51
CA ARG A 3 -15.03 -17.95 4.15
C ARG A 3 -13.75 -18.79 4.14
N PHE A 4 -12.90 -18.59 5.13
CA PHE A 4 -11.65 -19.32 5.32
C PHE A 4 -11.67 -20.08 6.64
N LYS A 5 -11.00 -21.23 6.71
CA LYS A 5 -10.75 -21.90 7.99
C LYS A 5 -9.64 -21.17 8.73
N LYS A 6 -8.55 -20.82 8.04
CA LYS A 6 -7.39 -20.16 8.64
C LYS A 6 -6.78 -19.11 7.71
N ILE A 7 -6.52 -17.93 8.25
CA ILE A 7 -5.75 -16.87 7.58
C ILE A 7 -4.46 -16.62 8.36
N ALA A 8 -3.32 -16.53 7.66
CA ALA A 8 -2.05 -16.10 8.23
C ALA A 8 -1.73 -14.66 7.78
N ILE A 9 -1.31 -13.80 8.70
CA ILE A 9 -0.90 -12.42 8.44
C ILE A 9 0.58 -12.27 8.82
N ILE A 10 1.45 -12.14 7.82
CA ILE A 10 2.90 -11.95 8.02
C ILE A 10 3.19 -10.45 8.03
N GLY A 11 3.33 -9.89 9.23
CA GLY A 11 3.38 -8.45 9.46
C GLY A 11 2.11 -7.93 10.12
N VAL A 12 2.07 -7.88 11.46
CA VAL A 12 0.91 -7.38 12.23
C VAL A 12 1.14 -5.94 12.71
N GLY A 13 1.53 -5.05 11.79
CA GLY A 13 1.59 -3.60 12.03
C GLY A 13 0.23 -2.93 11.85
N LEU A 14 0.22 -1.66 11.41
CA LEU A 14 -1.03 -0.91 11.16
C LEU A 14 -1.94 -1.64 10.16
N ILE A 15 -1.45 -1.92 8.95
CA ILE A 15 -2.25 -2.53 7.88
C ILE A 15 -2.62 -3.98 8.23
N GLY A 16 -1.65 -4.81 8.58
CA GLY A 16 -1.91 -6.21 8.92
C GLY A 16 -2.80 -6.38 10.15
N GLY A 17 -2.62 -5.55 11.18
CA GLY A 17 -3.51 -5.51 12.34
C GLY A 17 -4.93 -5.09 11.97
N SER A 18 -5.08 -4.07 11.13
CA SER A 18 -6.40 -3.60 10.67
C SER A 18 -7.13 -4.66 9.84
N ILE A 19 -6.40 -5.38 8.98
CA ILE A 19 -6.91 -6.54 8.25
C ILE A 19 -7.37 -7.63 9.22
N GLY A 20 -6.56 -7.97 10.23
CA GLY A 20 -6.91 -8.97 11.24
C GLY A 20 -8.18 -8.61 12.02
N LEU A 21 -8.28 -7.36 12.49
CA LEU A 21 -9.48 -6.83 13.14
C LEU A 21 -10.71 -6.90 12.24
N ALA A 22 -10.58 -6.50 10.97
CA ALA A 22 -11.66 -6.53 10.00
C ALA A 22 -12.12 -7.96 9.66
N ILE A 23 -11.18 -8.90 9.51
CA ILE A 23 -11.46 -10.34 9.32
C ILE A 23 -12.30 -10.87 10.47
N LYS A 24 -11.90 -10.57 11.72
CA LYS A 24 -12.59 -11.04 12.92
C LYS A 24 -13.97 -10.40 13.09
N LYS A 25 -14.08 -9.07 12.92
CA LYS A 25 -15.35 -8.34 12.96
C LYS A 25 -16.37 -8.91 11.96
N ARG A 26 -15.89 -9.29 10.77
CA ARG A 26 -16.74 -9.78 9.66
C ARG A 26 -16.81 -11.31 9.57
N ARG A 27 -16.20 -12.02 10.53
CA ARG A 27 -16.17 -13.49 10.63
C ARG A 27 -15.71 -14.18 9.33
N LEU A 28 -14.73 -13.59 8.64
CA LEU A 28 -14.22 -14.11 7.37
C LEU A 28 -13.32 -15.34 7.53
N ALA A 29 -12.76 -15.55 8.73
CA ALA A 29 -11.96 -16.72 9.07
C ALA A 29 -12.40 -17.32 10.41
N LYS A 30 -12.21 -18.62 10.61
CA LYS A 30 -12.35 -19.24 11.94
C LYS A 30 -11.16 -18.95 12.85
N GLU A 31 -9.96 -18.79 12.28
CA GLU A 31 -8.73 -18.50 13.01
C GLU A 31 -7.82 -17.56 12.20
N VAL A 32 -7.27 -16.54 12.86
CA VAL A 32 -6.27 -15.60 12.33
C VAL A 32 -4.96 -15.78 13.08
N ILE A 33 -3.89 -16.13 12.35
CA ILE A 33 -2.54 -16.25 12.91
C ILE A 33 -1.69 -15.06 12.50
N GLY A 34 -1.13 -14.35 13.47
CA GLY A 34 -0.13 -13.31 13.25
C GLY A 34 1.28 -13.88 13.26
N VAL A 35 2.08 -13.47 12.27
CA VAL A 35 3.51 -13.78 12.21
C VAL A 35 4.30 -12.48 12.26
N PHE A 36 5.25 -12.39 13.19
CA PHE A 36 6.12 -11.22 13.33
C PHE A 36 7.44 -11.58 14.00
N ARG A 37 8.52 -10.88 13.63
CA ARG A 37 9.88 -11.13 14.14
C ARG A 37 10.15 -10.63 15.57
N ARG A 38 9.20 -9.94 16.21
CA ARG A 38 9.35 -9.36 17.56
C ARG A 38 8.17 -9.80 18.41
N GLU A 39 8.45 -10.50 19.51
CA GLU A 39 7.47 -10.99 20.46
C GLU A 39 6.56 -9.89 21.01
N LYS A 40 7.14 -8.77 21.46
CA LYS A 40 6.39 -7.60 21.94
C LYS A 40 5.34 -7.07 20.95
N THR A 41 5.58 -7.20 19.63
CA THR A 41 4.58 -6.81 18.62
C THR A 41 3.44 -7.82 18.53
N LEU A 42 3.74 -9.11 18.69
CA LEU A 42 2.74 -10.18 18.72
C LEU A 42 1.85 -10.11 19.97
N GLU A 43 2.45 -9.87 21.14
CA GLU A 43 1.72 -9.63 22.39
C GLU A 43 0.71 -8.49 22.23
N LYS A 44 1.16 -7.34 21.70
CA LYS A 44 0.26 -6.22 21.38
C LYS A 44 -0.86 -6.66 20.44
N ALA A 45 -0.55 -7.38 19.36
CA ALA A 45 -1.56 -7.81 18.40
C ALA A 45 -2.61 -8.76 19.02
N LEU A 46 -2.21 -9.63 19.95
CA LEU A 46 -3.11 -10.46 20.74
C LEU A 46 -3.97 -9.62 21.69
N THR A 47 -3.37 -8.69 22.44
CA THR A 47 -4.07 -7.79 23.37
C THR A 47 -5.10 -6.93 22.64
N HIS A 48 -4.75 -6.40 21.47
CA HIS A 48 -5.67 -5.64 20.61
C HIS A 48 -6.67 -6.54 19.87
N LYS A 49 -6.64 -7.86 20.08
CA LYS A 49 -7.52 -8.85 19.44
C LYS A 49 -7.45 -8.85 17.90
N ALA A 50 -6.38 -8.32 17.32
CA ALA A 50 -6.16 -8.30 15.88
C ALA A 50 -5.90 -9.70 15.31
N ILE A 51 -5.39 -10.61 16.14
CA ILE A 51 -5.10 -12.02 15.80
C ILE A 51 -5.64 -12.94 16.90
N ASP A 52 -5.75 -14.23 16.62
CA ASP A 52 -6.14 -15.28 17.57
C ASP A 52 -4.93 -16.03 18.12
N LYS A 53 -3.91 -16.23 17.27
CA LYS A 53 -2.64 -16.88 17.63
C LYS A 53 -1.47 -16.10 17.06
N ALA A 54 -0.32 -16.25 17.70
CA ALA A 54 0.92 -15.62 17.33
C ALA A 54 2.01 -16.68 17.12
N THR A 55 2.93 -16.41 16.20
CA THR A 55 4.21 -17.13 16.10
C THR A 55 5.29 -16.20 15.53
N MET A 56 6.54 -16.46 15.90
CA MET A 56 7.69 -15.80 15.30
C MET A 56 8.19 -16.50 14.02
N PHE A 57 7.70 -17.71 13.74
CA PHE A 57 8.15 -18.56 12.64
C PHE A 57 7.13 -18.58 11.51
N ILE A 58 7.58 -18.25 10.30
CA ILE A 58 6.72 -18.26 9.10
C ILE A 58 6.15 -19.66 8.86
N ALA A 59 6.96 -20.71 8.98
CA ALA A 59 6.57 -22.09 8.75
C ALA A 59 5.31 -22.48 9.54
N ASP A 60 5.32 -22.23 10.85
CA ASP A 60 4.21 -22.55 11.75
C ASP A 60 2.94 -21.79 11.36
N GLY A 61 3.09 -20.50 11.03
CA GLY A 61 1.96 -19.63 10.71
C GLY A 61 1.24 -20.03 9.43
N VAL A 62 1.99 -20.45 8.40
CA VAL A 62 1.44 -20.66 7.05
C VAL A 62 1.04 -22.11 6.76
N SER A 63 1.55 -23.10 7.51
CA SER A 63 1.40 -24.53 7.25
C SER A 63 -0.03 -25.01 6.99
N LYS A 64 -1.02 -24.44 7.68
CA LYS A 64 -2.44 -24.81 7.55
C LYS A 64 -3.31 -23.70 6.95
N ALA A 65 -2.73 -22.56 6.58
CA ALA A 65 -3.45 -21.38 6.14
C ALA A 65 -4.11 -21.59 4.77
N ASP A 66 -5.37 -21.18 4.61
CA ASP A 66 -6.04 -21.10 3.31
C ASP A 66 -5.57 -19.87 2.52
N LEU A 67 -5.38 -18.76 3.26
CA LEU A 67 -4.93 -17.47 2.74
C LEU A 67 -3.78 -16.94 3.60
N ILE A 68 -2.72 -16.48 2.95
CA ILE A 68 -1.54 -15.87 3.56
C ILE A 68 -1.45 -14.42 3.06
N ILE A 69 -1.30 -13.48 3.98
CA ILE A 69 -1.25 -12.04 3.68
C ILE A 69 0.13 -11.51 4.09
N ALA A 70 0.94 -11.12 3.11
CA ALA A 70 2.23 -10.47 3.34
C ALA A 70 2.03 -8.95 3.57
N ALA A 71 1.97 -8.55 4.83
CA ALA A 71 1.76 -7.18 5.30
C ALA A 71 3.05 -6.56 5.87
N SER A 72 4.13 -6.66 5.09
CA SER A 72 5.49 -6.23 5.46
C SER A 72 6.03 -5.19 4.48
N PRO A 73 7.16 -4.49 4.77
CA PRO A 73 7.74 -3.49 3.88
C PRO A 73 7.97 -4.03 2.46
N VAL A 74 7.76 -3.19 1.45
CA VAL A 74 7.71 -3.56 0.02
C VAL A 74 8.86 -4.48 -0.38
N ARG A 75 10.11 -4.13 -0.05
CA ARG A 75 11.29 -4.90 -0.45
C ARG A 75 11.41 -6.27 0.22
N SER A 76 10.74 -6.48 1.34
CA SER A 76 10.75 -7.76 2.05
C SER A 76 9.72 -8.76 1.51
N ILE A 77 8.69 -8.28 0.81
CA ILE A 77 7.52 -9.08 0.40
C ILE A 77 7.93 -10.29 -0.45
N PRO A 78 8.76 -10.17 -1.52
CA PRO A 78 9.10 -11.34 -2.34
C PRO A 78 9.83 -12.43 -1.55
N LYS A 79 10.74 -12.05 -0.64
CA LYS A 79 11.45 -13.01 0.23
C LYS A 79 10.49 -13.70 1.19
N ILE A 80 9.54 -12.95 1.76
CA ILE A 80 8.50 -13.49 2.64
C ILE A 80 7.60 -14.47 1.89
N ILE A 81 7.17 -14.13 0.67
CA ILE A 81 6.36 -15.01 -0.17
C ILE A 81 7.12 -16.30 -0.49
N LYS A 82 8.40 -16.20 -0.86
CA LYS A 82 9.27 -17.35 -1.12
C LYS A 82 9.33 -18.27 0.09
N GLU A 83 9.55 -17.72 1.29
CA GLU A 83 9.65 -18.52 2.51
C GLU A 83 8.31 -19.13 2.91
N ALA A 84 7.23 -18.34 2.84
CA ALA A 84 5.87 -18.82 3.13
C ALA A 84 5.49 -19.99 2.22
N ALA A 85 5.82 -19.91 0.94
CA ALA A 85 5.49 -20.95 -0.03
C ALA A 85 6.21 -22.28 0.22
N LYS A 86 7.36 -22.32 0.89
CA LYS A 86 8.02 -23.60 1.22
C LYS A 86 7.21 -24.46 2.18
N HIS A 87 6.41 -23.82 3.04
CA HIS A 87 5.69 -24.46 4.13
C HIS A 87 4.18 -24.42 3.94
N ALA A 88 3.68 -23.63 3.00
CA ALA A 88 2.25 -23.49 2.74
C ALA A 88 1.64 -24.80 2.23
N LYS A 89 0.40 -25.08 2.63
CA LYS A 89 -0.32 -26.23 2.09
C LYS A 89 -0.61 -26.07 0.59
N LYS A 90 -0.75 -27.20 -0.10
CA LYS A 90 -1.22 -27.24 -1.49
C LYS A 90 -2.58 -26.54 -1.62
N GLY A 91 -2.68 -25.67 -2.62
CA GLY A 91 -3.87 -24.87 -2.91
C GLY A 91 -4.00 -23.58 -2.10
N ALA A 92 -3.06 -23.27 -1.21
CA ALA A 92 -3.07 -22.00 -0.48
C ALA A 92 -2.95 -20.80 -1.43
N MET A 93 -3.58 -19.69 -1.06
CA MET A 93 -3.43 -18.42 -1.74
C MET A 93 -2.54 -17.49 -0.95
N ILE A 94 -1.78 -16.67 -1.66
CA ILE A 94 -0.93 -15.64 -1.09
C ILE A 94 -1.29 -14.30 -1.74
N THR A 95 -1.51 -13.28 -0.92
CA THR A 95 -1.62 -11.88 -1.36
C THR A 95 -0.67 -11.01 -0.55
N ASP A 96 -0.42 -9.81 -1.04
CA ASP A 96 0.35 -8.79 -0.32
C ASP A 96 -0.45 -7.49 -0.16
N VAL A 97 0.17 -6.48 0.43
CA VAL A 97 -0.39 -5.13 0.60
C VAL A 97 0.57 -4.01 0.18
N GLY A 98 1.68 -4.36 -0.49
CA GLY A 98 2.75 -3.41 -0.80
C GLY A 98 2.30 -2.25 -1.69
N SER A 99 2.93 -1.09 -1.54
CA SER A 99 2.50 0.10 -2.28
C SER A 99 2.98 0.16 -3.74
N THR A 100 3.83 -0.80 -4.15
CA THR A 100 4.27 -0.99 -5.55
C THR A 100 3.97 -2.42 -5.98
N LYS A 101 3.68 -2.65 -7.26
CA LYS A 101 3.23 -3.95 -7.76
C LYS A 101 4.07 -4.50 -8.89
N GLY A 102 4.59 -3.67 -9.78
CA GLY A 102 5.46 -4.10 -10.88
C GLY A 102 6.70 -4.84 -10.36
N TRP A 103 7.38 -4.24 -9.37
CA TRP A 103 8.56 -4.87 -8.77
C TRP A 103 8.21 -6.13 -7.99
N ILE A 104 7.23 -6.09 -7.07
CA ILE A 104 6.84 -7.26 -6.25
C ILE A 104 6.44 -8.44 -7.14
N VAL A 105 5.55 -8.22 -8.10
CA VAL A 105 5.04 -9.29 -8.96
C VAL A 105 6.16 -9.87 -9.82
N ASN A 106 7.05 -9.04 -10.37
CA ASN A 106 8.20 -9.52 -11.13
C ASN A 106 9.12 -10.40 -10.27
N GLU A 107 9.48 -9.97 -9.06
CA GLU A 107 10.33 -10.77 -8.16
C GLU A 107 9.68 -12.11 -7.76
N VAL A 108 8.36 -12.13 -7.56
CA VAL A 108 7.63 -13.37 -7.25
C VAL A 108 7.52 -14.27 -8.49
N GLU A 109 7.34 -13.70 -9.68
CA GLU A 109 7.28 -14.48 -10.92
C GLU A 109 8.63 -15.14 -11.29
N LYS A 110 9.76 -14.57 -10.88
CA LYS A 110 11.09 -15.19 -11.04
C LYS A 110 11.23 -16.51 -10.28
N ILE A 111 10.50 -16.69 -9.19
CA ILE A 111 10.52 -17.91 -8.36
C ILE A 111 9.28 -18.79 -8.59
N PHE A 112 8.48 -18.51 -9.62
CA PHE A 112 7.19 -19.15 -9.85
C PHE A 112 7.25 -20.68 -9.97
N SER A 113 8.38 -21.24 -10.43
CA SER A 113 8.61 -22.70 -10.45
C SER A 113 8.46 -23.35 -9.08
N ASP A 114 8.89 -22.63 -8.03
CA ASP A 114 8.88 -23.07 -6.64
C ASP A 114 7.47 -22.93 -6.03
N LEU A 115 6.59 -22.19 -6.70
CA LEU A 115 5.26 -21.79 -6.22
C LEU A 115 4.12 -22.58 -6.87
N ARG A 116 4.39 -23.63 -7.66
CA ARG A 116 3.36 -24.35 -8.46
C ARG A 116 2.19 -24.93 -7.66
N HIS A 117 2.36 -25.13 -6.36
CA HIS A 117 1.32 -25.66 -5.48
C HIS A 117 0.49 -24.58 -4.79
N ILE A 118 0.79 -23.29 -4.97
CA ILE A 118 0.06 -22.14 -4.42
C ILE A 118 -0.33 -21.15 -5.52
N SER A 119 -1.17 -20.17 -5.19
CA SER A 119 -1.50 -19.06 -6.09
C SER A 119 -1.15 -17.72 -5.45
N PHE A 120 -0.32 -16.92 -6.12
CA PHE A 120 -0.02 -15.55 -5.71
C PHE A 120 -0.84 -14.53 -6.52
N ILE A 121 -1.46 -13.57 -5.82
CA ILE A 121 -2.20 -12.45 -6.40
C ILE A 121 -1.80 -11.19 -5.66
N GLY A 122 -1.12 -10.27 -6.34
CA GLY A 122 -0.66 -9.03 -5.73
C GLY A 122 -1.83 -8.09 -5.42
N SER A 123 -1.79 -7.41 -4.28
CA SER A 123 -2.83 -6.45 -3.90
C SER A 123 -2.24 -5.21 -3.22
N HIS A 124 -2.97 -4.10 -3.29
CA HIS A 124 -2.63 -2.85 -2.63
C HIS A 124 -3.91 -2.19 -2.10
N PRO A 125 -4.26 -2.41 -0.81
CA PRO A 125 -5.27 -1.61 -0.16
C PRO A 125 -4.75 -0.18 -0.02
N MET A 126 -5.40 0.77 -0.68
CA MET A 126 -5.03 2.19 -0.64
C MET A 126 -5.62 2.87 0.60
N ALA A 127 -5.25 2.34 1.76
CA ALA A 127 -5.60 2.86 3.06
C ALA A 127 -4.34 2.88 3.94
N GLY A 128 -4.28 3.84 4.87
CA GLY A 128 -3.14 3.98 5.76
C GLY A 128 -3.24 5.24 6.61
N SER A 129 -2.21 5.43 7.43
CA SER A 129 -1.98 6.61 8.24
C SER A 129 -0.47 6.85 8.30
N GLU A 130 -0.08 8.06 8.65
CA GLU A 130 1.24 8.47 9.09
C GLU A 130 1.73 7.72 10.34
N HIS A 131 0.82 7.11 11.12
CA HIS A 131 1.16 6.32 12.30
C HIS A 131 1.58 4.89 11.96
N ALA A 132 2.33 4.27 12.87
CA ALA A 132 2.81 2.89 12.73
C ALA A 132 2.53 2.07 14.00
N GLY A 133 2.24 0.79 13.81
CA GLY A 133 1.96 -0.15 14.90
C GLY A 133 0.53 -0.66 14.92
N VAL A 134 0.32 -1.76 15.63
CA VAL A 134 -1.00 -2.40 15.76
C VAL A 134 -1.93 -1.63 16.69
N GLU A 135 -1.38 -0.82 17.58
CA GLU A 135 -2.12 0.09 18.46
C GLU A 135 -2.97 1.12 17.69
N PHE A 136 -2.59 1.44 16.46
CA PHE A 136 -3.33 2.35 15.57
C PHE A 136 -4.22 1.59 14.56
N ALA A 137 -4.27 0.25 14.65
CA ALA A 137 -5.09 -0.55 13.76
C ALA A 137 -6.58 -0.30 14.00
N ARG A 138 -7.35 -0.27 12.91
CA ARG A 138 -8.81 -0.10 12.98
C ARG A 138 -9.51 -1.09 12.08
N ALA A 139 -10.60 -1.67 12.58
CA ALA A 139 -11.38 -2.68 11.85
C ALA A 139 -12.10 -2.12 10.60
N ASP A 140 -12.25 -0.80 10.52
CA ASP A 140 -12.90 -0.07 9.44
C ASP A 140 -11.91 0.62 8.50
N LEU A 141 -10.59 0.46 8.69
CA LEU A 141 -9.56 1.18 7.92
C LEU A 141 -9.70 0.99 6.41
N LEU A 142 -10.21 -0.16 5.99
CA LEU A 142 -10.38 -0.55 4.58
C LEU A 142 -11.77 -0.23 4.02
N GLU A 143 -12.72 0.20 4.85
CA GLU A 143 -14.10 0.45 4.44
C GLU A 143 -14.16 1.60 3.43
N SER A 144 -14.77 1.34 2.27
CA SER A 144 -14.85 2.25 1.11
C SER A 144 -13.50 2.68 0.50
N ALA A 145 -12.36 2.22 1.04
CA ALA A 145 -11.05 2.50 0.49
C ALA A 145 -10.85 1.73 -0.84
N PRO A 146 -10.21 2.32 -1.86
CA PRO A 146 -9.80 1.56 -3.03
C PRO A 146 -8.85 0.42 -2.65
N CYS A 147 -9.04 -0.75 -3.22
CA CYS A 147 -8.04 -1.82 -3.18
C CYS A 147 -7.73 -2.28 -4.59
N ILE A 148 -6.48 -2.17 -5.00
CA ILE A 148 -6.07 -2.58 -6.34
C ILE A 148 -5.53 -4.01 -6.26
N VAL A 149 -6.15 -4.91 -7.01
CA VAL A 149 -5.70 -6.29 -7.19
C VAL A 149 -5.03 -6.39 -8.57
N THR A 150 -3.83 -6.96 -8.63
CA THR A 150 -3.07 -7.05 -9.87
C THR A 150 -3.11 -8.44 -10.48
N ARG A 151 -3.28 -8.50 -11.80
CA ARG A 151 -3.27 -9.75 -12.57
C ARG A 151 -2.20 -9.73 -13.67
N THR A 152 -1.64 -10.90 -13.94
CA THR A 152 -0.74 -11.18 -15.06
C THR A 152 -1.29 -12.34 -15.90
N ALA A 153 -0.59 -12.72 -16.96
CA ALA A 153 -0.94 -13.91 -17.74
C ALA A 153 -0.82 -15.22 -16.93
N ARG A 154 -0.01 -15.22 -15.85
CA ARG A 154 0.20 -16.38 -14.98
C ARG A 154 -0.82 -16.49 -13.84
N THR A 155 -1.66 -15.47 -13.66
CA THR A 155 -2.61 -15.43 -12.54
C THR A 155 -3.69 -16.49 -12.69
N ASN A 156 -3.84 -17.35 -11.66
CA ASN A 156 -4.94 -18.29 -11.56
C ASN A 156 -6.29 -17.53 -11.42
N LYS A 157 -7.22 -17.78 -12.34
CA LYS A 157 -8.51 -17.07 -12.41
C LYS A 157 -9.41 -17.31 -11.19
N ALA A 158 -9.42 -18.52 -10.64
CA ALA A 158 -10.22 -18.85 -9.47
C ALA A 158 -9.68 -18.15 -8.22
N ALA A 159 -8.36 -18.20 -8.02
CA ALA A 159 -7.71 -17.51 -6.92
C ALA A 159 -7.85 -15.97 -7.03
N LEU A 160 -7.78 -15.40 -8.24
CA LEU A 160 -8.08 -13.98 -8.47
C LEU A 160 -9.49 -13.60 -8.02
N LYS A 161 -10.51 -14.39 -8.41
CA LYS A 161 -11.90 -14.17 -7.99
C LYS A 161 -12.04 -14.21 -6.46
N GLU A 162 -11.35 -15.16 -5.84
CA GLU A 162 -11.37 -15.34 -4.38
C GLU A 162 -10.71 -14.17 -3.64
N ILE A 163 -9.56 -13.67 -4.12
CA ILE A 163 -8.86 -12.51 -3.55
C ILE A 163 -9.67 -11.22 -3.75
N VAL A 164 -10.28 -11.02 -4.92
CA VAL A 164 -11.19 -9.88 -5.13
C VAL A 164 -12.35 -9.92 -4.13
N ALA A 165 -12.99 -11.08 -3.99
CA ALA A 165 -14.11 -11.22 -3.07
C ALA A 165 -13.69 -11.07 -1.59
N PHE A 166 -12.48 -11.50 -1.22
CA PHE A 166 -11.91 -11.27 0.10
C PHE A 166 -11.75 -9.77 0.41
N TRP A 167 -11.12 -9.00 -0.47
CA TRP A 167 -10.95 -7.56 -0.27
C TRP A 167 -12.29 -6.81 -0.25
N SER A 168 -13.24 -7.19 -1.13
CA SER A 168 -14.60 -6.64 -1.09
C SER A 168 -15.32 -6.97 0.21
N ALA A 169 -15.15 -8.19 0.74
CA ALA A 169 -15.77 -8.58 2.00
C ALA A 169 -15.24 -7.76 3.18
N LEU A 170 -13.98 -7.28 3.13
CA LEU A 170 -13.42 -6.34 4.11
C LEU A 170 -13.98 -4.91 3.98
N GLY A 171 -14.82 -4.64 2.97
CA GLY A 171 -15.43 -3.32 2.71
C GLY A 171 -14.70 -2.47 1.68
N ALA A 172 -13.63 -2.99 1.06
CA ALA A 172 -12.85 -2.22 0.08
C ALA A 172 -13.53 -2.15 -1.30
N LYS A 173 -13.31 -1.05 -2.02
CA LYS A 173 -13.72 -0.86 -3.42
C LYS A 173 -12.64 -1.43 -4.34
N VAL A 174 -12.84 -2.68 -4.76
CA VAL A 174 -11.81 -3.43 -5.50
C VAL A 174 -11.75 -3.04 -6.97
N LYS A 175 -10.54 -2.80 -7.49
CA LYS A 175 -10.26 -2.64 -8.92
C LYS A 175 -9.19 -3.63 -9.36
N VAL A 176 -9.37 -4.24 -10.54
CA VAL A 176 -8.39 -5.18 -11.10
C VAL A 176 -7.67 -4.52 -12.27
N MET A 177 -6.33 -4.53 -12.25
CA MET A 177 -5.51 -4.01 -13.35
C MET A 177 -4.17 -4.76 -13.47
N SER A 178 -3.34 -4.40 -14.44
CA SER A 178 -1.98 -4.95 -14.55
C SER A 178 -1.02 -4.26 -13.56
N PRO A 179 0.07 -4.92 -13.13
CA PRO A 179 1.08 -4.28 -12.28
C PRO A 179 1.66 -2.98 -12.87
N PRO A 180 1.97 -2.88 -14.19
CA PRO A 180 2.44 -1.63 -14.78
C PRO A 180 1.39 -0.51 -14.76
N ALA A 181 0.11 -0.83 -14.97
CA ALA A 181 -0.97 0.16 -14.90
C ALA A 181 -1.12 0.70 -13.47
N HIS A 182 -1.07 -0.19 -12.47
CA HIS A 182 -1.04 0.19 -11.06
C HIS A 182 0.10 1.17 -10.77
N ASP A 183 1.34 0.78 -11.08
CA ASP A 183 2.54 1.55 -10.75
C ASP A 183 2.55 2.94 -11.41
N LYS A 184 2.06 3.04 -12.65
CA LYS A 184 1.84 4.32 -13.34
C LYS A 184 0.80 5.19 -12.64
N SER A 185 -0.33 4.59 -12.22
CA SER A 185 -1.38 5.34 -11.53
C SER A 185 -0.90 5.86 -10.17
N VAL A 186 -0.32 4.99 -9.33
CA VAL A 186 0.14 5.37 -7.98
C VAL A 186 1.35 6.31 -8.01
N SER A 187 2.19 6.28 -9.06
CA SER A 187 3.27 7.26 -9.19
C SER A 187 2.73 8.70 -9.29
N LEU A 188 1.61 8.89 -9.97
CA LEU A 188 0.98 10.20 -10.17
C LEU A 188 0.18 10.66 -8.95
N ILE A 189 -0.63 9.77 -8.37
CA ILE A 189 -1.62 10.15 -7.33
C ILE A 189 -1.14 9.93 -5.89
N SER A 190 0.02 9.29 -5.69
CA SER A 190 0.57 9.00 -4.36
C SER A 190 2.06 9.30 -4.26
N HIS A 191 2.90 8.68 -5.10
CA HIS A 191 4.36 8.78 -4.90
C HIS A 191 4.91 10.18 -5.20
N LEU A 192 4.52 10.77 -6.33
CA LEU A 192 4.92 12.13 -6.68
C LEU A 192 4.47 13.17 -5.64
N PRO A 193 3.20 13.15 -5.14
CA PRO A 193 2.81 13.99 -4.02
C PRO A 193 3.74 13.89 -2.80
N HIS A 194 4.18 12.69 -2.43
CA HIS A 194 5.13 12.52 -1.33
C HIS A 194 6.51 13.10 -1.66
N ILE A 195 7.02 12.90 -2.87
CA ILE A 195 8.30 13.50 -3.30
C ILE A 195 8.24 15.02 -3.25
N VAL A 196 7.15 15.62 -3.72
CA VAL A 196 6.95 17.08 -3.68
C VAL A 196 6.87 17.57 -2.23
N ALA A 197 6.15 16.86 -1.35
CA ALA A 197 6.06 17.20 0.06
C ALA A 197 7.42 17.11 0.78
N PHE A 198 8.17 16.01 0.58
CA PHE A 198 9.52 15.85 1.12
C PHE A 198 10.48 16.92 0.58
N GLY A 199 10.43 17.20 -0.72
CA GLY A 199 11.25 18.23 -1.35
C GLY A 199 10.93 19.63 -0.84
N LEU A 200 9.64 19.96 -0.70
CA LEU A 200 9.20 21.24 -0.15
C LEU A 200 9.64 21.40 1.32
N ALA A 201 9.39 20.39 2.15
CA ALA A 201 9.79 20.41 3.56
C ALA A 201 11.32 20.51 3.72
N GLY A 202 12.09 19.81 2.88
CA GLY A 202 13.56 19.84 2.92
C GLY A 202 14.19 21.12 2.37
N ALA A 203 13.50 21.86 1.51
CA ALA A 203 14.00 23.10 0.92
C ALA A 203 13.83 24.33 1.81
N VAL A 204 12.91 24.30 2.79
CA VAL A 204 12.63 25.44 3.67
C VAL A 204 13.61 25.47 4.84
N PRO A 205 14.32 26.61 5.07
CA PRO A 205 15.21 26.74 6.23
C PRO A 205 14.46 26.64 7.55
N VAL A 206 15.07 26.02 8.57
CA VAL A 206 14.44 25.79 9.89
C VAL A 206 13.91 27.08 10.52
N LYS A 207 14.63 28.21 10.37
CA LYS A 207 14.21 29.51 10.90
C LYS A 207 12.87 30.01 10.35
N GLU A 208 12.54 29.65 9.10
CA GLU A 208 11.29 30.06 8.45
C GLU A 208 10.08 29.25 8.95
N LEU A 209 10.31 28.08 9.57
CA LEU A 209 9.25 27.23 10.09
C LEU A 209 8.46 27.90 11.22
N ALA A 210 9.04 28.90 11.90
CA ALA A 210 8.35 29.71 12.90
C ALA A 210 7.12 30.44 12.33
N TYR A 211 7.10 30.70 11.02
CA TYR A 211 6.01 31.38 10.32
C TYR A 211 5.08 30.41 9.56
N ALA A 212 5.28 29.10 9.70
CA ALA A 212 4.52 28.10 8.96
C ALA A 212 3.05 28.02 9.44
N ALA A 213 2.15 28.51 8.59
CA ALA A 213 0.71 28.40 8.77
C ALA A 213 0.14 27.05 8.25
N GLU A 214 -1.18 26.88 8.35
CA GLU A 214 -1.89 25.65 7.99
C GLU A 214 -1.62 25.19 6.55
N GLY A 215 -1.52 26.11 5.58
CA GLY A 215 -1.26 25.74 4.19
C GLY A 215 0.07 25.00 3.99
N PHE A 216 1.13 25.41 4.70
CA PHE A 216 2.40 24.68 4.66
C PHE A 216 2.30 23.34 5.38
N LYS A 217 1.69 23.32 6.58
CA LYS A 217 1.49 22.10 7.38
C LYS A 217 0.70 21.04 6.62
N ASP A 218 -0.38 21.39 5.93
CA ASP A 218 -1.17 20.43 5.15
C ASP A 218 -0.42 19.94 3.91
N THR A 219 0.19 20.88 3.15
CA THR A 219 0.98 20.53 1.95
C THR A 219 2.14 19.59 2.27
N THR A 220 2.76 19.75 3.44
CA THR A 220 3.91 18.94 3.87
C THR A 220 3.55 17.80 4.81
N ARG A 221 2.28 17.63 5.22
CA ARG A 221 1.85 16.64 6.22
C ARG A 221 2.36 15.23 5.93
N VAL A 222 2.32 14.82 4.66
CA VAL A 222 2.75 13.48 4.24
C VAL A 222 4.27 13.27 4.29
N ALA A 223 5.07 14.33 4.39
CA ALA A 223 6.52 14.27 4.61
C ALA A 223 6.90 13.79 6.02
N SER A 224 5.94 13.72 6.96
CA SER A 224 6.14 13.09 8.27
C SER A 224 6.09 11.56 8.24
N SER A 225 5.86 10.95 7.07
CA SER A 225 5.86 9.49 6.89
C SER A 225 7.25 8.88 7.06
N ASP A 226 7.32 7.58 7.36
CA ASP A 226 8.59 6.82 7.52
C ASP A 226 9.50 6.94 6.26
N PRO A 227 10.69 7.55 6.39
CA PRO A 227 11.61 7.71 5.26
C PRO A 227 12.12 6.41 4.66
N LYS A 228 12.29 5.34 5.46
CA LYS A 228 12.75 4.04 4.97
C LYS A 228 11.68 3.37 4.12
N LEU A 229 10.42 3.44 4.56
CA LEU A 229 9.28 2.94 3.78
C LEU A 229 9.18 3.68 2.43
N TRP A 230 9.27 5.00 2.45
CA TRP A 230 9.15 5.79 1.22
C TRP A 230 10.35 5.65 0.29
N ALA A 231 11.57 5.47 0.82
CA ALA A 231 12.72 5.11 -0.01
C ALA A 231 12.49 3.79 -0.75
N ASP A 232 11.95 2.76 -0.08
CA ASP A 232 11.60 1.49 -0.70
C ASP A 232 10.55 1.67 -1.81
N ILE A 233 9.50 2.46 -1.56
CA ILE A 233 8.45 2.77 -2.55
C ILE A 233 9.06 3.49 -3.77
N PHE A 234 9.89 4.50 -3.52
CA PHE A 234 10.51 5.28 -4.59
C PHE A 234 11.42 4.44 -5.47
N LEU A 235 12.27 3.62 -4.85
CA LEU A 235 13.23 2.79 -5.59
C LEU A 235 12.56 1.63 -6.32
N THR A 236 11.48 1.07 -5.78
CA THR A 236 10.74 -0.02 -6.44
C THR A 236 9.78 0.44 -7.53
N ASN A 237 9.46 1.75 -7.60
CA ASN A 237 8.70 2.35 -8.71
C ASN A 237 9.47 3.48 -9.42
N LYS A 238 10.81 3.41 -9.43
CA LYS A 238 11.71 4.46 -9.93
C LYS A 238 11.33 4.98 -11.32
N LYS A 239 11.05 4.07 -12.26
CA LYS A 239 10.79 4.43 -13.66
C LYS A 239 9.55 5.33 -13.83
N GLU A 240 8.42 4.96 -13.22
CA GLU A 240 7.19 5.73 -13.36
C GLU A 240 7.21 7.01 -12.52
N ILE A 241 7.95 7.01 -11.40
CA ILE A 241 8.18 8.19 -10.59
C ILE A 241 9.01 9.24 -11.35
N LEU A 242 10.10 8.85 -12.01
CA LEU A 242 10.93 9.79 -12.76
C LEU A 242 10.13 10.46 -13.89
N LYS A 243 9.29 9.71 -14.60
CA LYS A 243 8.38 10.26 -15.61
C LYS A 243 7.38 11.25 -14.99
N ALA A 244 6.78 10.90 -13.86
CA ALA A 244 5.84 11.76 -13.15
C ALA A 244 6.53 13.06 -12.67
N GLY A 245 7.76 12.93 -12.14
CA GLY A 245 8.60 14.05 -11.73
C GLY A 245 8.95 14.99 -12.87
N GLN A 246 9.38 14.47 -14.02
CA GLN A 246 9.67 15.27 -15.22
C GLN A 246 8.44 16.04 -15.72
N ALA A 247 7.27 15.41 -15.71
CA ALA A 247 6.03 16.07 -16.09
C ALA A 247 5.65 17.20 -15.12
N PHE A 248 5.84 16.98 -13.81
CA PHE A 248 5.64 18.00 -12.79
C PHE A 248 6.65 19.15 -12.92
N GLU A 249 7.94 18.84 -13.05
CA GLU A 249 9.02 19.80 -13.20
C GLU A 249 8.78 20.73 -14.39
N LYS A 250 8.34 20.19 -15.53
CA LYS A 250 7.96 21.00 -16.70
C LYS A 250 6.85 21.99 -16.38
N TYR A 251 5.82 21.57 -15.65
CA TYR A 251 4.71 22.45 -15.28
C TYR A 251 5.12 23.50 -14.24
N TYR A 252 5.91 23.09 -13.24
CA TYR A 252 6.47 23.96 -12.22
C TYR A 252 7.35 25.06 -12.82
N LYS A 253 8.26 24.70 -13.75
CA LYS A 253 9.10 25.66 -14.49
C LYS A 253 8.28 26.64 -15.33
N GLN A 254 7.13 26.23 -15.88
CA GLN A 254 6.24 27.16 -16.60
C GLN A 254 5.64 28.21 -15.67
N ILE A 255 5.24 27.82 -14.45
CA ILE A 255 4.72 28.75 -13.45
C ILE A 255 5.82 29.73 -13.03
N LEU A 256 7.00 29.22 -12.67
CA LEU A 256 8.13 30.07 -12.28
C LEU A 256 8.54 31.05 -13.38
N LYS A 257 8.57 30.59 -14.64
CA LYS A 257 8.89 31.44 -15.78
C LYS A 257 7.86 32.56 -15.96
N ALA A 258 6.56 32.25 -15.87
CA ALA A 258 5.51 33.27 -15.97
C ALA A 258 5.62 34.32 -14.85
N ILE A 259 5.96 33.90 -13.62
CA ILE A 259 6.21 34.80 -12.49
C ILE A 259 7.44 35.67 -12.75
N SER A 260 8.57 35.09 -13.19
CA SER A 260 9.80 35.84 -13.45
C SER A 260 9.66 36.86 -14.57
N GLU A 261 8.77 36.60 -15.53
CA GLU A 261 8.46 37.50 -16.65
C GLU A 261 7.42 38.57 -16.26
N GLY A 262 6.82 38.51 -15.07
CA GLY A 262 5.70 39.38 -14.68
C GLY A 262 4.42 39.16 -15.49
N ASP A 263 4.29 38.03 -16.20
CA ASP A 263 3.16 37.73 -17.07
C ASP A 263 1.95 37.26 -16.25
N TYR A 264 1.14 38.23 -15.81
CA TYR A 264 -0.05 38.01 -15.00
C TYR A 264 -1.06 37.09 -15.70
N SER A 265 -1.36 37.34 -16.98
CA SER A 265 -2.35 36.59 -17.76
C SER A 265 -1.97 35.11 -17.88
N LYS A 266 -0.72 34.82 -18.21
CA LYS A 266 -0.20 33.44 -18.27
C LYS A 266 -0.20 32.77 -16.92
N THR A 267 0.18 33.49 -15.86
CA THR A 267 0.14 32.98 -14.48
C THR A 267 -1.28 32.56 -14.10
N VAL A 268 -2.27 33.45 -14.27
CA VAL A 268 -3.69 33.14 -14.00
C VAL A 268 -4.17 31.93 -14.81
N ASN A 269 -3.81 31.86 -16.09
CA ASN A 269 -4.22 30.75 -16.95
C ASN A 269 -3.65 29.40 -16.49
N LEU A 270 -2.37 29.34 -16.07
CA LEU A 270 -1.77 28.13 -15.51
C LEU A 270 -2.44 27.72 -14.19
N LEU A 271 -2.74 28.67 -13.31
CA LEU A 271 -3.42 28.39 -12.03
C LEU A 271 -4.86 27.93 -12.25
N LYS A 272 -5.62 28.54 -13.17
CA LYS A 272 -6.98 28.11 -13.54
C LYS A 272 -7.02 26.68 -14.06
N LYS A 273 -6.06 26.29 -14.91
CA LYS A 273 -5.94 24.91 -15.41
C LYS A 273 -5.70 23.90 -14.29
N ALA A 274 -4.88 24.24 -13.30
CA ALA A 274 -4.66 23.39 -12.12
C ALA A 274 -5.92 23.31 -11.23
N LYS A 275 -6.56 24.45 -10.96
CA LYS A 275 -7.81 24.54 -10.21
C LYS A 275 -8.92 23.66 -10.82
N ALA A 276 -9.14 23.75 -12.13
CA ALA A 276 -10.17 22.97 -12.82
C ALA A 276 -10.00 21.45 -12.63
N LYS A 277 -8.75 20.94 -12.58
CA LYS A 277 -8.48 19.52 -12.32
C LYS A 277 -8.78 19.14 -10.87
N ARG A 278 -8.46 20.01 -9.92
CA ARG A 278 -8.74 19.79 -8.49
C ARG A 278 -10.24 19.79 -8.22
N ASP A 279 -10.96 20.75 -8.77
CA ASP A 279 -12.39 20.92 -8.53
C ASP A 279 -13.17 19.67 -9.01
N LYS A 280 -12.79 19.06 -10.13
CA LYS A 280 -13.38 17.77 -10.59
C LYS A 280 -13.31 16.66 -9.55
N LEU A 281 -12.21 16.56 -8.79
CA LEU A 281 -12.07 15.54 -7.73
C LEU A 281 -13.01 15.75 -6.54
N ILE A 282 -13.46 16.99 -6.32
CA ILE A 282 -14.33 17.36 -5.20
C ILE A 282 -15.80 17.16 -5.58
N TYR A 283 -16.17 17.54 -6.81
CA TYR A 283 -17.57 17.56 -7.27
C TYR A 283 -18.05 16.29 -7.98
N GLU A 284 -17.16 15.32 -8.29
CA GLU A 284 -17.55 14.00 -8.84
C GLU A 284 -17.84 12.94 -7.75
N LYS A 285 -18.17 13.34 -6.51
CA LYS A 285 -18.54 12.43 -5.42
C LYS A 285 -20.04 12.20 -5.30
#